data_AF-A0A8T5N158-F1
#
_entry.id   AF-A0A8T5N158-F1
#
_cell.length_a   1.000
_cell.length_b   1.000
_cell.length_c   1.000
_cell.angle_alpha   90.00
_cell.angle_beta   90.00
_cell.angle_gamma   90.00
#
_symmetry.space_group_name_H-M   'P 1'
#
loop_
_entity.id
_entity.type
_entity.pdbx_description
1 polymer ?
#
loop_
_entity_poly.entity_id
_entity_poly.type
_entity_poly.pdbx_seq_one_letter_code
_entity_poly.pdbx_strand_id
1 'polypeptide(L)'
;MAKSGNYHETNELFGSSTAALKQATYTFFVGGSIIKSCEYLATKIKNKSLAIASAIILPSALTLMLTYGVHNLKGTPEPEKSTIPTIIIIPATAYWATRKRRQYYDVSELLEKSD
;
A
#
# COMPACT_ATOMS: atom_id res chain seq x y z
N MET A 1 -15.02 -35.86 -32.27
CA MET A 1 -14.86 -35.83 -30.80
C MET A 1 -13.64 -34.96 -30.46
N ALA A 2 -13.78 -33.64 -30.53
CA ALA A 2 -12.72 -32.66 -30.23
C ALA A 2 -13.36 -31.27 -30.06
N LYS A 3 -13.91 -30.97 -28.87
CA LYS A 3 -14.36 -29.60 -28.55
C LYS A 3 -14.56 -29.30 -27.07
N SER A 4 -14.06 -30.14 -26.16
CA SER A 4 -14.19 -29.89 -24.72
C SER A 4 -12.94 -29.22 -24.12
N GLY A 5 -11.75 -29.39 -24.69
CA GLY A 5 -10.50 -28.84 -24.14
C GLY A 5 -10.37 -27.31 -24.22
N ASN A 6 -10.74 -26.69 -25.36
CA ASN A 6 -10.53 -25.24 -25.57
C ASN A 6 -11.44 -24.33 -24.73
N TYR A 7 -12.63 -24.80 -24.32
CA TYR A 7 -13.55 -23.98 -23.52
C TYR A 7 -13.08 -23.84 -22.07
N HIS A 8 -12.41 -24.85 -21.51
CA HIS A 8 -11.83 -24.75 -20.18
C HIS A 8 -10.66 -23.76 -20.16
N GLU A 9 -9.74 -23.87 -21.12
CA GLU A 9 -8.59 -22.95 -21.19
C GLU A 9 -8.99 -21.49 -21.45
N THR A 10 -9.98 -21.24 -22.30
CA THR A 10 -10.47 -19.87 -22.55
C THR A 10 -11.17 -19.28 -21.33
N ASN A 11 -12.02 -20.03 -20.64
CA ASN A 11 -12.63 -19.57 -19.39
C ASN A 11 -11.60 -19.33 -18.28
N GLU A 12 -10.56 -20.17 -18.20
CA GLU A 12 -9.46 -19.97 -17.25
C GLU A 12 -8.61 -18.74 -17.60
N LEU A 13 -8.39 -18.46 -18.90
CA LEU A 13 -7.70 -17.25 -19.34
C LEU A 13 -8.49 -15.98 -18.99
N PHE A 14 -9.81 -15.97 -19.21
CA PHE A 14 -10.67 -14.85 -18.84
C PHE A 14 -10.78 -14.69 -17.31
N GLY A 15 -10.86 -15.80 -16.57
CA GLY A 15 -10.89 -15.82 -15.10
C GLY A 15 -9.60 -15.27 -14.48
N SER A 16 -8.44 -15.77 -14.94
CA SER A 16 -7.13 -15.32 -14.49
C SER A 16 -6.83 -13.87 -14.86
N SER A 17 -7.18 -13.44 -16.07
CA SER A 17 -7.04 -12.03 -16.50
C SER A 17 -7.90 -11.09 -15.65
N THR A 18 -9.13 -11.51 -15.35
CA THR A 18 -10.04 -10.73 -14.49
C THR A 18 -9.50 -10.66 -13.05
N ALA A 19 -8.96 -11.76 -12.52
CA ALA A 19 -8.34 -11.77 -11.20
C ALA A 19 -7.09 -10.88 -11.15
N ALA A 20 -6.22 -10.96 -12.16
CA ALA A 20 -5.02 -10.14 -12.28
C ALA A 20 -5.36 -8.65 -12.38
N LEU A 21 -6.37 -8.28 -13.17
CA LEU A 21 -6.83 -6.90 -13.27
C LEU A 21 -7.36 -6.39 -11.93
N LYS A 22 -8.20 -7.18 -11.24
CA LYS A 22 -8.70 -6.82 -9.91
C LYS A 22 -7.53 -6.60 -8.93
N GLN A 23 -6.56 -7.51 -8.92
CA GLN A 23 -5.39 -7.41 -8.05
C GLN A 23 -4.52 -6.19 -8.39
N ALA A 24 -4.34 -5.87 -9.68
CA ALA A 24 -3.61 -4.69 -10.13
C ALA A 24 -4.33 -3.41 -9.69
N THR A 25 -5.65 -3.32 -9.90
CA THR A 25 -6.46 -2.18 -9.45
C THR A 25 -6.31 -1.97 -7.94
N TYR A 26 -6.51 -3.02 -7.13
CA TYR A 26 -6.33 -2.90 -5.68
C TYR A 26 -4.91 -2.46 -5.31
N THR A 27 -3.89 -3.03 -5.94
CA THR A 27 -2.48 -2.70 -5.64
C THR A 27 -2.16 -1.24 -5.97
N PHE A 28 -2.55 -0.75 -7.15
CA PHE A 28 -2.24 0.62 -7.58
C PHE A 28 -2.97 1.66 -6.72
N PHE A 29 -4.27 1.50 -6.50
CA PHE A 29 -5.05 2.50 -5.78
C PHE A 29 -4.76 2.48 -4.28
N VAL A 30 -4.70 1.30 -3.66
CA VAL A 30 -4.43 1.18 -2.21
C VAL A 30 -2.96 1.52 -1.94
N GLY A 31 -2.02 0.94 -2.69
CA GLY A 31 -0.60 1.23 -2.53
C GLY A 31 -0.26 2.69 -2.80
N GLY A 32 -0.82 3.28 -3.85
CA GLY A 32 -0.66 4.70 -4.16
C GLY A 32 -1.20 5.61 -3.06
N SER A 33 -2.38 5.31 -2.53
CA SER A 33 -2.98 6.04 -1.41
C SER A 33 -2.11 5.99 -0.16
N ILE A 34 -1.61 4.82 0.21
CA ILE A 34 -0.74 4.64 1.37
C ILE A 34 0.55 5.46 1.21
N ILE A 35 1.21 5.39 0.05
CA ILE A 35 2.43 6.18 -0.22
C ILE A 35 2.13 7.68 -0.09
N LYS A 36 1.03 8.16 -0.68
CA LYS A 36 0.65 9.58 -0.60
C LYS A 36 0.38 10.03 0.83
N SER A 37 -0.29 9.21 1.64
CA SER A 37 -0.49 9.48 3.06
C SER A 37 0.82 9.55 3.83
N CYS A 38 1.77 8.64 3.55
CA CYS A 38 3.11 8.68 4.16
C CYS A 38 3.85 9.97 3.79
N GLU A 39 3.85 10.34 2.51
CA GLU A 39 4.51 11.56 2.02
C GLU A 39 3.92 12.82 2.66
N TYR A 40 2.59 12.87 2.76
CA TYR A 40 1.88 14.01 3.36
C TYR A 40 2.25 14.18 4.84
N LEU A 41 2.17 13.10 5.64
CA LEU A 41 2.50 13.14 7.06
C LEU A 41 3.99 13.44 7.30
N ALA A 42 4.85 12.85 6.46
CA ALA A 42 6.29 13.08 6.53
C ALA A 42 6.69 14.52 6.18
N THR A 43 5.85 15.33 5.55
CA THR A 43 6.18 16.72 5.18
C THR A 43 5.44 17.76 6.00
N LYS A 44 4.21 17.48 6.45
CA LYS A 44 3.41 18.45 7.20
C LYS A 44 3.86 18.71 8.64
N ILE A 45 4.51 17.74 9.28
CA ILE A 45 4.89 17.85 10.69
C ILE A 45 6.29 18.45 10.83
N LYS A 46 6.45 19.48 11.67
CA LYS A 46 7.75 20.16 11.87
C LYS A 46 8.79 19.27 12.53
N ASN A 47 8.42 18.55 13.59
CA ASN A 47 9.33 17.68 14.32
C ASN A 47 9.64 16.41 13.51
N LYS A 48 10.92 16.17 13.21
CA LYS A 48 11.38 15.03 12.38
C LYS A 48 10.95 13.68 12.92
N SER A 49 11.16 13.42 14.22
CA SER A 49 10.83 12.13 14.84
C SER A 49 9.32 11.89 14.84
N LEU A 50 8.54 12.91 15.19
CA LEU A 50 7.08 12.84 15.16
C LEU A 50 6.54 12.65 13.73
N ALA A 51 7.14 13.33 12.75
CA ALA A 51 6.77 13.21 11.33
C ALA A 51 6.97 11.78 10.81
N ILE A 52 8.13 11.18 11.11
CA ILE A 52 8.44 9.81 10.68
C ILE A 52 7.56 8.80 11.43
N ALA A 53 7.41 8.95 12.75
CA ALA A 53 6.59 8.02 13.54
C ALA A 53 5.13 8.03 13.10
N SER A 54 4.52 9.21 12.91
CA SER A 54 3.13 9.31 12.44
C SER A 54 2.96 8.81 11.00
N ALA A 55 3.92 9.08 10.10
CA ALA A 55 3.91 8.61 8.72
C ALA A 55 4.07 7.08 8.59
N ILE A 56 4.57 6.40 9.62
CA ILE A 56 4.63 4.94 9.69
C ILE A 56 3.37 4.39 10.36
N ILE A 57 3.05 4.88 11.56
CA ILE A 57 2.01 4.31 12.42
C ILE A 57 0.62 4.50 11.81
N LEU A 58 0.26 5.72 11.38
CA LEU A 58 -1.10 5.98 10.91
C LEU A 58 -1.43 5.20 9.61
N PRO A 59 -0.58 5.23 8.56
CA PRO A 59 -0.87 4.48 7.34
C PRO A 59 -0.82 2.97 7.55
N SER A 60 0.11 2.46 8.38
CA SER A 60 0.20 1.03 8.67
C SER A 60 -1.01 0.53 9.47
N ALA A 61 -1.43 1.26 10.52
CA ALA A 61 -2.60 0.91 11.32
C ALA A 61 -3.88 0.91 10.47
N LEU A 62 -4.06 1.94 9.63
CA LEU A 62 -5.19 2.01 8.71
C LEU A 62 -5.21 0.82 7.74
N THR A 63 -4.05 0.45 7.20
CA THR A 63 -3.92 -0.70 6.29
C THR A 63 -4.28 -2.01 7.00
N LEU A 64 -3.74 -2.24 8.20
CA LEU A 64 -4.04 -3.43 8.99
C LEU A 64 -5.53 -3.52 9.34
N MET A 65 -6.15 -2.42 9.77
CA MET A 65 -7.58 -2.36 10.06
C MET A 65 -8.45 -2.66 8.83
N LEU A 66 -8.10 -2.08 7.67
CA LEU A 66 -8.82 -2.33 6.42
C LEU A 66 -8.67 -3.78 5.96
N THR A 67 -7.46 -4.33 5.99
CA THR A 67 -7.22 -5.73 5.60
C THR A 67 -7.98 -6.68 6.52
N TYR A 68 -7.87 -6.50 7.83
CA TYR A 68 -8.60 -7.30 8.81
C TYR A 68 -10.12 -7.18 8.62
N GLY A 69 -10.63 -5.96 8.42
CA GLY A 69 -12.04 -5.70 8.14
C GLY A 69 -12.55 -6.42 6.90
N VAL A 70 -11.80 -6.36 5.79
CA VAL A 70 -12.15 -7.07 4.55
C VAL A 70 -12.16 -8.59 4.75
N HIS A 71 -11.19 -9.14 5.48
CA HIS A 71 -11.14 -10.58 5.74
C HIS A 71 -12.28 -11.07 6.62
N ASN A 72 -12.69 -10.27 7.61
CA ASN A 72 -13.86 -10.56 8.44
C ASN A 72 -15.16 -10.51 7.62
N LEU A 73 -15.35 -9.48 6.80
CA LEU A 73 -16.57 -9.35 5.96
C LEU A 73 -16.68 -10.46 4.91
N LYS A 74 -15.54 -10.98 4.43
CA LYS A 74 -15.49 -12.10 3.48
C LYS A 74 -15.61 -13.48 4.15
N GLY A 75 -15.69 -13.54 5.48
CA GLY A 75 -15.83 -14.81 6.22
C GLY A 75 -14.59 -15.70 6.16
N THR A 76 -13.39 -15.12 6.07
CA THR A 76 -12.15 -15.91 6.03
C THR A 76 -11.99 -16.65 7.35
N PRO A 77 -11.75 -17.99 7.37
CA PRO A 77 -11.77 -18.77 8.61
C PRO A 77 -10.66 -18.42 9.61
N GLU A 78 -9.62 -17.67 9.20
CA GLU A 78 -8.50 -17.21 10.06
C GLU A 78 -7.98 -15.82 9.60
N PRO A 79 -8.71 -14.73 9.89
CA PRO A 79 -8.39 -13.38 9.40
C PRO A 79 -7.04 -12.86 9.94
N GLU A 80 -6.65 -13.26 11.15
CA GLU A 80 -5.36 -12.92 11.76
C GLU A 80 -4.16 -13.47 11.00
N LYS A 81 -4.22 -14.73 10.51
CA LYS A 81 -3.12 -15.33 9.73
C LYS A 81 -2.96 -14.64 8.38
N SER A 82 -4.07 -14.21 7.79
CA SER A 82 -4.08 -13.44 6.53
C SER A 82 -3.62 -11.98 6.70
N THR A 83 -3.50 -11.49 7.95
CA THR A 83 -3.03 -10.14 8.26
C THR A 83 -1.53 -10.09 8.53
N ILE A 84 -0.87 -11.23 8.78
CA ILE A 84 0.59 -11.33 8.96
C ILE A 84 1.36 -10.80 7.73
N PRO A 85 0.99 -11.15 6.48
CA PRO A 85 1.64 -10.57 5.29
C PRO A 85 1.53 -9.04 5.24
N THR A 86 0.46 -8.47 5.78
CA THR A 86 0.22 -7.02 5.81
C THR A 86 1.23 -6.28 6.69
N ILE A 87 1.91 -6.95 7.62
CA ILE A 87 2.98 -6.35 8.45
C ILE A 87 4.14 -5.83 7.60
N ILE A 88 4.34 -6.38 6.39
CA ILE A 88 5.34 -5.89 5.41
C ILE A 88 5.11 -4.41 5.04
N ILE A 89 3.91 -3.87 5.27
CA ILE A 89 3.63 -2.45 5.05
C ILE A 89 4.46 -1.54 5.97
N ILE A 90 4.87 -2.00 7.15
CA ILE A 90 5.62 -1.21 8.13
C ILE A 90 7.02 -0.83 7.62
N PRO A 91 7.88 -1.77 7.18
CA PRO A 91 9.18 -1.39 6.60
C PRO A 91 9.03 -0.57 5.32
N ALA A 92 7.99 -0.83 4.50
CA ALA A 92 7.72 -0.04 3.30
C ALA A 92 7.37 1.42 3.62
N THR A 93 6.47 1.65 4.56
CA THR A 93 6.07 3.00 5.00
C THR A 93 7.24 3.74 5.65
N ALA A 94 8.09 3.05 6.43
CA ALA A 94 9.31 3.61 7.01
C ALA A 94 10.31 4.08 5.95
N TYR A 95 10.56 3.26 4.92
CA TYR A 95 11.42 3.64 3.80
C TYR A 95 10.89 4.88 3.06
N TRP A 96 9.60 4.90 2.72
CA TRP A 96 9.01 6.02 1.99
C TRP A 96 8.97 7.31 2.82
N ALA A 97 8.61 7.23 4.10
CA ALA A 97 8.58 8.38 4.99
C ALA A 97 9.98 9.01 5.14
N THR A 98 11.01 8.19 5.36
CA THR A 98 12.40 8.67 5.51
C THR A 98 12.94 9.25 4.21
N ARG A 99 12.70 8.59 3.07
CA ARG A 99 13.08 9.09 1.74
C ARG A 99 12.44 10.46 1.47
N LYS A 100 11.12 10.59 1.65
CA LYS A 100 10.41 11.84 1.35
C LYS A 100 10.85 12.98 2.26
N ARG A 101 11.08 12.69 3.53
CA ARG A 101 11.53 13.70 4.50
C ARG A 101 12.90 14.27 4.12
N ARG A 102 13.84 13.43 3.67
CA ARG A 102 15.15 13.88 3.19
C ARG A 102 15.00 14.83 2.01
N GLN A 103 14.25 14.41 0.99
CA GLN A 103 13.96 15.25 -0.19
C GLN A 103 13.34 16.60 0.16
N TYR A 104 12.47 16.65 1.18
CA TYR A 104 11.86 17.90 1.64
C TYR A 104 12.89 18.87 2.22
N TYR A 105 13.83 18.38 3.03
CA TYR A 105 14.89 19.21 3.60
C TYR A 105 15.87 19.72 2.52
N ASP A 106 16.27 18.84 1.60
CA ASP A 106 17.16 19.19 0.49
C ASP A 106 16.55 20.32 -0.36
N VAL A 107 15.26 20.20 -0.70
CA VAL A 107 14.54 21.24 -1.46
C VAL A 107 14.38 22.53 -0.66
N SER A 108 14.08 22.46 0.64
CA SER A 108 13.96 23.68 1.47
C SER A 108 15.28 24.45 1.55
N GLU A 109 16.42 23.75 1.66
CA GLU A 109 17.73 24.39 1.72
C GLU A 109 18.12 25.06 0.39
N LEU A 110 17.73 24.46 -0.75
CA LEU A 110 17.96 25.07 -2.06
C LEU A 110 17.17 26.36 -2.27
N LEU A 111 15.93 26.41 -1.76
CA LEU A 111 15.09 27.61 -1.85
C LEU A 111 15.64 28.75 -0.98
N GLU A 112 16.13 28.45 0.23
CA GLU A 112 16.77 29.46 1.08
C GLU A 112 18.08 30.02 0.49
N LYS A 113 18.77 29.26 -0.37
CA LYS A 113 20.01 29.69 -1.04
C LYS A 113 19.78 30.45 -2.35
N SER A 114 18.55 30.43 -2.89
CA SER A 114 18.22 31.10 -4.17
C SER A 114 17.70 32.53 -4.01
N ASP A 115 17.43 32.96 -2.77
CA ASP A 115 17.04 34.32 -2.39
C ASP A 115 18.26 35.16 -1.97
#